data_AF-A0A178VKE2-F1
#
_entry.id   AF-A0A178VKE2-F1
#
_cell.length_a   1.000
_cell.length_b   1.000
_cell.length_c   1.000
_cell.angle_alpha   90.00
_cell.angle_beta   90.00
_cell.angle_gamma   90.00
#
_symmetry.space_group_name_H-M   'P 1'
#
loop_
_entity.id
_entity.type
_entity.pdbx_description
1 polymer ?
#
loop_
_entity_poly.entity_id
_entity_poly.type
_entity_poly.pdbx_seq_one_letter_code
_entity_poly.pdbx_strand_id
1 'polypeptide(L)'
;MASSSRLCIENVENIGIHYYQTLRLWRKNFFERQKQITDLGFDDRFVRTCEYYFDYCAAGFKTRTVGDYQIVFSRPGNVIALGDDSFYSSPLTQKKQLQMNHFDS
;
A
#
# COMPACT_ATOMS: atom_id res chain seq x y z
N MET A 1 -21.69 1.25 -15.72
CA MET A 1 -20.60 2.18 -16.07
C MET A 1 -19.93 2.63 -14.79
N ALA A 2 -18.69 2.20 -14.51
CA ALA A 2 -17.97 2.68 -13.33
C ALA A 2 -17.68 4.17 -13.49
N SER A 3 -17.99 4.99 -12.48
CA SER A 3 -17.61 6.41 -12.47
C SER A 3 -16.09 6.50 -12.41
N SER A 4 -15.46 7.03 -13.46
CA SER A 4 -14.01 7.27 -13.45
C SER A 4 -13.65 8.32 -12.41
N SER A 5 -12.67 8.02 -11.57
CA SER A 5 -12.12 8.98 -10.60
C SER A 5 -11.35 10.08 -11.33
N ARG A 6 -11.36 11.29 -10.77
CA ARG A 6 -10.56 12.43 -11.27
C ARG A 6 -9.18 12.52 -10.59
N LEU A 7 -8.76 11.51 -9.85
CA LEU A 7 -7.48 11.54 -9.13
C LEU A 7 -6.29 11.43 -10.10
N CYS A 8 -5.22 12.17 -9.79
CA CYS A 8 -3.93 12.11 -10.48
C CYS A 8 -3.01 11.14 -9.73
N ILE A 9 -2.16 10.42 -10.47
CA ILE A 9 -1.10 9.58 -9.88
C ILE A 9 0.12 10.45 -9.65
N GLU A 10 0.61 10.50 -8.41
CA GLU A 10 1.77 11.29 -8.02
C GLU A 10 3.03 10.43 -7.88
N ASN A 11 2.89 9.19 -7.38
CA ASN A 11 4.00 8.26 -7.23
C ASN A 11 3.54 6.82 -7.43
N VAL A 12 4.42 5.98 -7.96
CA VAL A 12 4.24 4.54 -8.15
C VAL A 12 5.53 3.84 -7.73
N GLU A 13 5.46 3.05 -6.67
CA GLU A 13 6.58 2.25 -6.18
C GLU A 13 6.23 0.76 -6.26
N ASN A 14 7.13 -0.04 -6.86
CA ASN A 14 7.00 -1.50 -6.86
C ASN A 14 7.75 -2.10 -5.66
N ILE A 15 6.99 -2.54 -4.66
CA ILE A 15 7.51 -3.17 -3.44
C ILE A 15 7.55 -4.70 -3.53
N GLY A 16 7.16 -5.28 -4.67
CA GLY A 16 7.04 -6.73 -4.87
C GLY A 16 8.33 -7.52 -4.59
N ILE A 17 9.50 -6.90 -4.75
CA ILE A 17 10.80 -7.53 -4.42
C ILE A 17 10.92 -7.87 -2.93
N HIS A 18 10.27 -7.09 -2.07
CA HIS A 18 10.25 -7.33 -0.62
C HIS A 18 9.24 -8.42 -0.23
N TYR A 19 8.21 -8.61 -1.05
CA TYR A 19 7.10 -9.51 -0.75
C TYR A 19 7.50 -10.98 -0.72
N TYR A 20 8.54 -11.37 -1.49
CA TYR A 20 9.14 -12.70 -1.36
C TYR A 20 9.58 -12.98 0.08
N GLN A 21 10.33 -12.06 0.69
CA GLN A 21 10.84 -12.20 2.05
C GLN A 21 9.70 -12.26 3.07
N THR A 22 8.67 -11.42 2.90
CA THR A 22 7.46 -11.44 3.72
C THR A 22 6.82 -12.83 3.73
N LEU A 23 6.61 -13.43 2.55
CA LEU A 23 6.00 -14.76 2.45
C LEU A 23 6.86 -15.88 3.06
N ARG A 24 8.20 -15.77 2.97
CA ARG A 24 9.10 -16.72 3.65
C ARG A 24 8.97 -16.65 5.17
N LEU A 25 8.92 -15.44 5.72
CA LEU A 25 8.74 -15.23 7.16
C LEU A 25 7.36 -15.69 7.64
N TRP A 26 6.30 -15.42 6.88
CA TRP A 26 4.96 -15.89 7.20
C TRP A 26 4.86 -17.41 7.18
N ARG A 27 5.43 -18.07 6.16
CA ARG A 27 5.51 -19.54 6.11
C ARG A 27 6.22 -20.11 7.33
N LYS A 28 7.37 -19.55 7.71
CA LYS A 28 8.13 -19.97 8.90
C LYS A 28 7.26 -19.85 10.15
N ASN A 29 6.67 -18.68 10.39
CA ASN A 29 5.84 -18.42 11.56
C ASN A 29 4.59 -19.32 11.60
N PHE A 30 4.01 -19.63 10.45
CA PHE A 30 2.87 -20.54 10.33
C PHE A 30 3.22 -21.95 10.81
N PHE A 31 4.35 -22.51 10.36
CA PHE A 31 4.80 -23.84 10.79
C PHE A 31 5.25 -23.89 12.24
N GLU A 32 5.90 -22.84 12.75
CA GLU A 32 6.22 -22.72 14.19
C GLU A 32 4.97 -22.76 15.08
N ARG A 33 3.80 -22.38 14.54
CA ARG A 33 2.51 -22.35 15.23
C ARG A 33 1.56 -23.46 14.77
N GLN A 34 2.03 -24.45 14.01
CA GLN A 34 1.18 -25.50 13.43
C GLN A 34 0.31 -26.19 14.48
N LYS A 35 0.85 -26.49 15.67
CA LYS A 35 0.06 -27.07 16.76
C LYS A 35 -1.13 -26.20 17.15
N GLN A 36 -0.92 -24.88 17.31
CA GLN A 36 -1.99 -23.94 17.66
C GLN A 36 -3.06 -23.90 16.56
N ILE A 37 -2.64 -23.97 15.30
CA ILE A 37 -3.54 -24.02 14.14
C ILE A 37 -4.39 -25.30 14.18
N THR A 38 -3.79 -26.45 14.48
CA THR A 38 -4.53 -27.71 14.64
C THR A 38 -5.47 -27.67 15.86
N ASP A 39 -5.03 -27.07 16.97
CA ASP A 39 -5.86 -26.91 18.19
C ASP A 39 -7.09 -26.00 17.93
N LEU A 40 -7.03 -25.09 16.95
CA LEU A 40 -8.16 -24.29 16.47
C LEU A 40 -9.15 -25.06 15.58
N GLY A 41 -8.87 -26.33 15.28
CA GLY A 41 -9.73 -27.21 14.48
C GLY A 41 -9.43 -27.20 12.97
N PHE A 42 -8.31 -26.61 12.53
CA PHE A 42 -7.88 -26.70 11.14
C PHE A 42 -7.19 -28.03 10.85
N ASP A 43 -7.58 -28.67 9.75
CA ASP A 43 -7.08 -29.98 9.35
C ASP A 43 -5.75 -29.90 8.56
N ASP A 44 -5.13 -31.05 8.34
CA ASP A 44 -3.88 -31.12 7.58
C ASP A 44 -4.05 -30.64 6.12
N ARG A 45 -5.26 -30.74 5.57
CA ARG A 45 -5.55 -30.24 4.21
C ARG A 45 -5.42 -28.72 4.16
N PHE A 46 -5.92 -28.02 5.18
CA PHE A 46 -5.75 -26.59 5.33
C PHE A 46 -4.26 -26.23 5.43
N VAL A 47 -3.51 -26.92 6.29
CA VAL A 47 -2.07 -26.69 6.47
C VAL A 47 -1.30 -26.83 5.15
N ARG A 48 -1.55 -27.90 4.39
CA ARG A 48 -0.93 -28.11 3.06
C ARG A 48 -1.32 -27.05 2.04
N THR A 49 -2.57 -26.56 2.10
CA THR A 49 -3.05 -25.50 1.21
C THR A 49 -2.34 -24.18 1.51
N CYS A 50 -2.17 -23.84 2.79
CA CYS A 50 -1.41 -22.66 3.19
C CYS A 50 0.07 -22.76 2.82
N GLU A 51 0.69 -23.92 3.00
CA GLU A 51 2.07 -24.17 2.57
C GLU A 51 2.24 -23.93 1.07
N TYR A 52 1.38 -24.55 0.25
CA TYR A 52 1.36 -24.36 -1.19
C TYR A 52 1.19 -22.89 -1.56
N TYR A 53 0.23 -22.19 -0.93
CA TYR A 53 0.00 -20.77 -1.15
C TYR A 53 1.26 -19.94 -0.90
N PHE A 54 1.93 -20.13 0.25
CA PHE A 54 3.13 -19.36 0.57
C PHE A 54 4.25 -19.60 -0.45
N ASP A 55 4.47 -20.85 -0.86
CA ASP A 55 5.52 -21.22 -1.82
C ASP A 55 5.21 -20.74 -3.25
N TYR A 56 3.98 -20.93 -3.71
CA TYR A 56 3.52 -20.48 -5.01
C TYR A 56 3.61 -18.95 -5.16
N CYS A 57 3.07 -18.20 -4.20
CA CYS A 57 3.13 -16.74 -4.24
C CYS A 57 4.57 -16.23 -4.11
N ALA A 58 5.40 -16.85 -3.29
CA ALA A 58 6.80 -16.45 -3.15
C ALA A 58 7.56 -16.66 -4.47
N ALA A 59 7.31 -17.77 -5.18
CA ALA A 59 7.85 -17.97 -6.52
C ALA A 59 7.35 -16.88 -7.49
N GLY A 60 6.07 -16.52 -7.45
CA GLY A 60 5.49 -15.44 -8.27
C GLY A 60 6.20 -14.09 -8.08
N PHE A 61 6.45 -13.68 -6.83
CA PHE A 61 7.18 -12.45 -6.53
C PHE A 61 8.68 -12.54 -6.85
N LYS A 62 9.33 -13.67 -6.52
CA LYS A 62 10.77 -13.87 -6.78
C LYS A 62 11.10 -13.86 -8.28
N THR A 63 10.21 -14.41 -9.10
CA THR A 63 10.34 -14.44 -10.57
C THR A 63 9.83 -13.17 -11.25
N ARG A 64 9.30 -12.21 -10.48
CA ARG A 64 8.66 -10.99 -11.00
C ARG A 64 7.47 -11.26 -11.94
N THR A 65 6.84 -12.43 -11.81
CA THR A 65 5.60 -12.78 -12.53
C THR A 65 4.41 -11.99 -11.98
N VAL A 66 4.47 -11.64 -10.69
CA VAL A 66 3.48 -10.79 -10.01
C VAL A 66 4.21 -9.59 -9.39
N GLY A 67 3.57 -8.42 -9.41
CA GLY A 67 4.05 -7.20 -8.76
C GLY A 67 3.15 -6.77 -7.61
N ASP A 68 3.69 -5.95 -6.70
CA ASP A 68 2.94 -5.30 -5.64
C ASP A 68 3.30 -3.82 -5.63
N TYR A 69 2.30 -2.94 -5.71
CA TYR A 69 2.50 -1.52 -6.00
C TYR A 69 1.86 -0.64 -4.95
N GLN A 70 2.65 0.29 -4.42
CA GLN A 70 2.14 1.43 -3.69
C GLN A 70 1.94 2.59 -4.66
N ILE A 71 0.70 3.08 -4.76
CA ILE A 71 0.34 4.18 -5.66
C ILE A 71 -0.20 5.32 -4.83
N VAL A 72 0.44 6.48 -4.96
CA VAL A 72 0.02 7.73 -4.32
C VAL A 72 -0.85 8.50 -5.30
N PHE A 73 -2.03 8.91 -4.84
CA PHE A 73 -2.98 9.68 -5.63
C PHE A 73 -3.24 11.05 -5.02
N SER A 74 -3.51 12.04 -5.86
CA SER A 74 -3.96 13.37 -5.41
C SER A 74 -5.13 13.90 -6.24
N ARG A 75 -5.73 15.01 -5.80
CA ARG A 75 -6.74 15.71 -6.60
C ARG A 75 -6.04 16.57 -7.66
N PRO A 76 -6.68 16.80 -8.82
CA PRO A 76 -6.16 17.72 -9.82
C PRO A 76 -5.90 19.10 -9.21
N GLY A 77 -4.75 19.68 -9.50
CA GLY A 77 -4.34 20.99 -8.98
C GLY A 77 -3.71 20.96 -7.59
N ASN A 78 -3.38 19.78 -7.05
CA ASN A 78 -2.62 19.68 -5.80
C ASN A 78 -1.14 20.05 -5.99
N VAL A 79 -0.86 21.36 -6.02
CA VAL A 79 0.49 21.91 -6.24
C VAL A 79 1.52 21.49 -5.19
N ILE A 80 1.07 21.12 -3.99
CA ILE A 80 1.93 20.64 -2.90
C ILE A 80 2.55 19.28 -3.26
N ALA A 81 1.83 18.42 -4.01
CA ALA A 81 2.34 17.10 -4.41
C ALA A 81 3.47 17.17 -5.44
N LEU A 82 3.63 18.30 -6.15
CA LEU A 82 4.69 18.49 -7.16
C LEU A 82 6.06 18.81 -6.54
N GLY A 83 6.17 18.87 -5.20
CA GLY A 83 7.42 19.16 -4.51
C GLY A 83 7.93 20.59 -4.73
N ASP A 84 7.07 21.48 -5.22
CA ASP A 84 7.44 22.87 -5.48
C ASP A 84 7.10 23.77 -4.28
N ASP A 85 8.04 23.83 -3.33
CA ASP A 85 7.99 24.75 -2.18
C ASP A 85 7.95 26.23 -2.61
N SER A 86 8.22 26.56 -3.88
CA SER A 86 8.20 27.95 -4.37
C SER A 86 6.80 28.57 -4.44
N PHE A 87 5.73 27.76 -4.34
CA PHE A 87 4.36 28.29 -4.29
C PHE A 87 3.91 28.73 -2.89
N TYR A 88 4.56 28.27 -1.83
CA TYR A 88 4.27 28.70 -0.46
C TYR A 88 4.78 30.12 -0.16
N SER A 89 5.77 30.61 -0.90
CA SER A 89 6.27 31.99 -0.81
C SER A 89 5.48 32.97 -1.68
N SER A 90 4.44 32.52 -2.40
CA SER A 90 3.61 33.41 -3.21
C SER A 90 2.63 34.23 -2.35
N PRO A 91 2.60 35.57 -2.50
CA PRO A 91 1.74 36.47 -1.70
C PRO A 91 0.23 36.25 -1.85
N LEU A 92 -0.20 35.40 -2.79
CA LEU A 92 -1.61 35.03 -2.99
C LEU A 92 -2.13 34.07 -1.91
N THR A 93 -1.27 33.27 -1.28
CA THR A 93 -1.67 32.30 -0.24
C THR A 93 -1.91 32.99 1.11
N GLN A 94 -1.16 34.06 1.40
CA GLN A 94 -1.31 34.85 2.62
C GLN A 94 -2.68 35.55 2.71
N LYS A 95 -3.27 35.93 1.56
CA LYS A 95 -4.63 36.49 1.51
C LYS A 95 -5.72 35.48 1.87
N LYS A 96 -5.54 34.18 1.60
CA LYS A 96 -6.54 33.15 1.91
C LYS A 96 -6.55 32.80 3.40
N GLN A 97 -5.38 32.82 4.04
CA GLN A 97 -5.23 32.58 5.48
C GLN A 97 -5.78 33.74 6.33
N LEU A 98 -5.62 34.98 5.87
CA LEU A 98 -6.21 36.16 6.52
C LEU A 98 -7.75 36.21 6.39
N GLN A 99 -8.34 35.64 5.34
CA GLN A 99 -9.81 35.61 5.19
C GLN A 99 -10.49 34.48 5.97
N MET A 100 -9.79 33.38 6.28
CA MET A 100 -10.35 32.31 7.13
C MET A 100 -10.33 32.64 8.63
N ASN A 101 -9.41 33.49 9.10
CA ASN A 101 -9.35 33.90 10.51
C ASN A 101 -10.38 34.98 10.90
N HIS A 102 -11.15 35.51 9.95
CA HIS A 102 -12.18 36.53 10.22
C HIS A 102 -13.60 35.93 10.31
N PHE A 103 -13.74 34.61 10.15
CA PHE A 103 -15.04 33.92 10.17
C PHE A 103 -15.31 33.14 11.47
N ASP A 104 -14.33 33.07 12.39
CA ASP A 104 -14.45 32.49 13.73
C ASP A 104 -14.31 33.58 14.82
N SER A 105 -15.13 34.62 14.75
CA SER A 105 -15.36 35.59 15.83
C SER A 105 -16.81 36.00 15.90
#